data_AF-A0A8X6PW81-F1
#
_entry.id   AF-A0A8X6PW81-F1
#
_cell.length_a   1.000
_cell.length_b   1.000
_cell.length_c   1.000
_cell.angle_alpha   90.00
_cell.angle_beta   90.00
_cell.angle_gamma   90.00
#
_symmetry.space_group_name_H-M   'P 1'
#
loop_
_entity.id
_entity.type
_entity.pdbx_description
1 polymer ?
#
loop_
_entity_poly.entity_id
_entity_poly.type
_entity_poly.pdbx_seq_one_letter_code
_entity_poly.pdbx_strand_id
1 'polypeptide(L)'
;MQWLSVILLGVIAGIVSCDMSCFDGETNRCFEEYGKQITPSFDDYCRDQPPYIKCIRDATSKCDTSFVKEAREWYDVTEEACEDGSRLNKGS
;
A
#
# COMPACT_ATOMS: atom_id res chain seq x y z
N MET A 1 -24.18 -31.74 -7.12
CA MET A 1 -23.49 -30.50 -7.54
C MET A 1 -23.47 -29.43 -6.44
N GLN A 2 -24.51 -29.25 -5.61
CA GLN A 2 -24.54 -28.22 -4.54
C GLN A 2 -23.43 -28.35 -3.46
N TRP A 3 -23.02 -29.56 -3.08
CA TRP A 3 -22.01 -29.76 -2.03
C TRP A 3 -20.60 -29.30 -2.45
N LEU A 4 -20.24 -29.44 -3.72
CA LEU A 4 -18.98 -28.93 -4.26
C LEU A 4 -18.94 -27.40 -4.20
N SER A 5 -20.07 -26.73 -4.46
CA SER A 5 -20.16 -25.27 -4.41
C SER A 5 -19.95 -24.72 -2.99
N VAL A 6 -20.42 -25.41 -1.96
CA VAL A 6 -20.24 -25.01 -0.55
C VAL A 6 -18.77 -25.14 -0.12
N ILE A 7 -18.11 -26.24 -0.51
CA ILE A 7 -16.68 -26.45 -0.23
C ILE A 7 -15.84 -25.39 -0.95
N LEU A 8 -16.16 -25.09 -2.21
CA LEU A 8 -15.44 -24.09 -3.00
C LEU A 8 -15.55 -22.68 -2.37
N LEU A 9 -16.74 -22.30 -1.91
CA LEU A 9 -16.97 -21.01 -1.24
C LEU A 9 -16.23 -20.90 0.10
N GLY A 10 -16.17 -22.00 0.87
CA GLY A 10 -15.43 -22.04 2.13
C GLY A 10 -13.91 -21.89 1.94
N VAL A 11 -13.35 -22.51 0.89
CA VAL A 11 -11.92 -22.41 0.57
C VAL A 11 -11.56 -21.00 0.10
N ILE A 12 -12.39 -20.36 -0.73
CA ILE A 12 -12.14 -19.01 -1.23
C ILE A 12 -12.20 -17.98 -0.09
N ALA A 13 -13.15 -18.12 0.85
CA ALA A 13 -13.23 -17.23 2.01
C ALA A 13 -12.02 -17.34 2.94
N GLY A 14 -11.45 -18.55 3.09
CA GLY A 14 -10.24 -18.77 3.88
C GLY A 14 -9.01 -18.06 3.29
N ILE A 15 -8.84 -18.09 1.97
CA ILE A 15 -7.69 -17.47 1.29
C ILE A 15 -7.73 -15.94 1.46
N VAL A 16 -8.88 -15.32 1.25
CA VAL A 16 -9.05 -13.86 1.40
C VAL A 16 -8.72 -13.37 2.82
N SER A 17 -8.98 -14.20 3.85
CA SER A 17 -8.67 -13.84 5.24
C SER A 17 -7.16 -13.85 5.56
N CYS A 18 -6.40 -14.71 4.86
CA CYS A 18 -4.95 -14.77 5.00
C CYS A 18 -4.28 -13.53 4.37
N ASP A 19 -4.74 -13.13 3.19
CA ASP A 19 -4.19 -11.99 2.45
C ASP A 19 -4.38 -10.68 3.22
N MET A 20 -5.57 -10.49 3.82
CA MET A 20 -5.89 -9.29 4.59
C MET A 20 -5.15 -9.22 5.94
N SER A 21 -4.97 -10.35 6.61
CA SER A 21 -4.17 -10.41 7.85
C SER A 21 -2.68 -10.17 7.59
N CYS A 22 -2.16 -10.70 6.47
CA CYS A 22 -0.81 -10.40 6.00
C CYS A 22 -0.66 -8.89 5.75
N PHE A 23 -1.61 -8.30 5.01
CA PHE A 23 -1.57 -6.90 4.65
C PHE A 23 -1.62 -5.98 5.89
N ASP A 24 -2.46 -6.29 6.88
CA ASP A 24 -2.52 -5.54 8.14
C ASP A 24 -1.18 -5.59 8.91
N GLY A 25 -0.53 -6.76 8.94
CA GLY A 25 0.79 -6.91 9.55
C GLY A 25 1.87 -6.09 8.84
N GLU A 26 1.91 -6.14 7.51
CA GLU A 26 2.90 -5.39 6.71
C GLU A 26 2.65 -3.88 6.74
N THR A 27 1.40 -3.43 6.70
CA THR A 27 1.07 -2.00 6.76
C THR A 27 1.33 -1.40 8.13
N ASN A 28 1.11 -2.15 9.22
CA ASN A 28 1.55 -1.74 10.54
C ASN A 28 3.07 -1.52 10.57
N ARG A 29 3.86 -2.43 10.01
CA ARG A 29 5.32 -2.26 9.89
C ARG A 29 5.69 -1.00 9.08
N CYS A 30 5.00 -0.75 7.97
CA CYS A 30 5.19 0.48 7.19
C CYS A 30 4.90 1.75 8.00
N PHE A 31 3.87 1.73 8.85
CA PHE A 31 3.56 2.84 9.74
C PHE A 31 4.64 3.05 10.80
N GLU A 32 5.19 1.97 11.35
CA GLU A 32 6.27 2.07 12.33
C GLU A 32 7.57 2.59 11.75
N GLU A 33 7.92 2.16 10.53
CA GLU A 33 9.16 2.55 9.84
C GLU A 33 9.08 3.98 9.29
N TYR A 34 7.98 4.34 8.61
CA TYR A 34 7.85 5.59 7.88
C TYR A 34 6.74 6.50 8.44
N GLY A 35 5.60 5.92 8.82
CA GLY A 35 4.42 6.68 9.26
C GLY A 35 4.62 7.52 10.52
N LYS A 36 5.43 7.06 11.48
CA LYS A 36 5.77 7.83 12.70
C LYS A 36 6.61 9.08 12.42
N GLN A 37 7.27 9.16 11.25
CA GLN A 37 8.10 10.29 10.84
C GLN A 37 7.34 11.31 9.98
N ILE A 38 6.15 10.94 9.46
CA ILE A 38 5.30 11.84 8.67
C ILE A 38 4.75 12.91 9.61
N THR A 39 5.41 14.07 9.64
CA THR A 39 4.83 15.25 10.26
C THR A 39 3.71 15.80 9.37
N PRO A 40 2.62 16.34 9.93
CA PRO A 40 1.50 16.88 9.14
C PRO A 40 1.84 18.17 8.36
N SER A 41 3.11 18.60 8.32
CA SER A 41 3.51 19.71 7.45
C SER A 41 3.63 19.21 6.01
N PHE A 42 3.04 19.96 5.09
CA PHE A 42 3.17 19.71 3.66
C PHE A 42 4.59 19.94 3.14
N ASP A 43 5.44 20.63 3.91
CA ASP A 43 6.78 21.04 3.51
C ASP A 43 7.71 19.84 3.23
N ASP A 44 7.42 18.68 3.80
CA ASP A 44 8.22 17.46 3.64
C ASP A 44 7.45 16.29 3.00
N TYR A 45 6.31 16.58 2.36
CA TYR A 45 5.47 15.57 1.71
C TYR A 45 6.29 14.67 0.78
N CYS A 46 7.12 15.27 -0.08
CA CYS A 46 7.94 14.54 -1.04
C CYS A 46 9.15 13.81 -0.44
N ARG A 47 9.49 14.11 0.81
CA ARG A 47 10.51 13.37 1.55
C ARG A 47 9.90 12.15 2.24
N ASP A 48 8.73 12.32 2.85
CA ASP A 48 8.20 11.36 3.83
C ASP A 48 7.13 10.42 3.23
N GLN A 49 6.37 10.87 2.22
CA GLN A 49 5.28 10.08 1.64
C GLN A 49 5.72 9.02 0.64
N PRO A 50 6.63 9.29 -0.34
CA PRO A 50 7.01 8.26 -1.30
C PRO A 50 7.56 6.97 -0.65
N PRO A 51 8.42 7.03 0.39
CA PRO A 51 8.87 5.82 1.09
C PRO A 51 7.74 5.04 1.77
N TYR A 52 6.79 5.74 2.41
CA TYR A 52 5.63 5.12 3.05
C TYR A 52 4.71 4.44 2.03
N ILE A 53 4.40 5.14 0.93
CA ILE A 53 3.51 4.65 -0.12
C ILE A 53 4.14 3.47 -0.86
N LYS A 54 5.46 3.54 -1.11
CA LYS A 54 6.24 2.40 -1.62
C LYS A 54 6.13 1.18 -0.71
N CYS A 55 6.23 1.37 0.60
CA CYS A 55 6.08 0.28 1.56
C CYS A 55 4.69 -0.36 1.49
N ILE A 56 3.63 0.45 1.41
CA ILE A 56 2.25 -0.06 1.23
C ILE A 56 2.13 -0.85 -0.08
N ARG A 57 2.64 -0.31 -1.19
CA ARG A 57 2.65 -1.03 -2.48
C ARG A 57 3.37 -2.37 -2.38
N ASP A 58 4.51 -2.43 -1.72
CA ASP A 58 5.26 -3.67 -1.55
C ASP A 58 4.49 -4.67 -0.65
N ALA A 59 3.79 -4.17 0.38
CA ALA A 59 2.88 -4.97 1.21
C ALA A 59 1.72 -5.57 0.40
N THR A 60 1.09 -4.79 -0.50
CA THR A 60 0.02 -5.30 -1.37
C THR A 60 0.50 -6.45 -2.25
N SER A 61 1.72 -6.34 -2.77
CA SER A 61 2.31 -7.34 -3.67
C SER A 61 2.75 -8.58 -2.89
N LYS A 62 3.32 -8.39 -1.69
CA LYS A 62 3.76 -9.49 -0.81
C LYS A 62 2.61 -10.35 -0.32
N CYS A 63 1.46 -9.73 -0.06
CA CYS A 63 0.28 -10.38 0.48
C CYS A 63 -0.75 -10.77 -0.61
N ASP A 64 -0.35 -10.73 -1.89
CA ASP A 64 -1.17 -11.07 -3.07
C ASP A 64 -2.57 -10.46 -3.04
N THR A 65 -2.65 -9.22 -2.56
CA THR A 65 -3.94 -8.54 -2.41
C THR A 65 -4.53 -8.18 -3.77
N SER A 66 -5.85 -8.10 -3.86
CA SER A 66 -6.53 -7.75 -5.11
C SER A 66 -6.27 -6.32 -5.61
N PHE A 67 -5.70 -5.45 -4.78
CA PHE A 67 -5.53 -4.01 -5.05
C PHE A 67 -4.07 -3.59 -5.29
N VAL A 68 -3.20 -4.53 -5.68
CA VAL A 68 -1.80 -4.27 -6.05
C VAL A 68 -1.67 -3.22 -7.15
N LYS A 69 -2.61 -3.21 -8.10
CA LYS A 69 -2.59 -2.29 -9.23
C LYS A 69 -2.83 -0.85 -8.77
N GLU A 70 -3.83 -0.66 -7.92
CA GLU A 70 -4.22 0.63 -7.34
C GLU A 70 -3.09 1.19 -6.46
N ALA A 71 -2.43 0.33 -5.68
CA ALA A 71 -1.28 0.74 -4.87
C ALA A 71 -0.06 1.14 -5.73
N ARG A 72 0.12 0.51 -6.90
CA ARG A 72 1.14 0.92 -7.87
C ARG A 72 0.81 2.26 -8.51
N GLU A 73 -0.43 2.45 -8.96
CA GLU A 73 -0.89 3.73 -9.52
C GLU A 73 -0.74 4.87 -8.49
N TRP A 74 -1.05 4.61 -7.22
CA TRP A 74 -0.85 5.58 -6.15
C TRP A 74 0.64 5.95 -5.96
N TYR A 75 1.53 4.97 -5.98
CA TYR A 75 2.97 5.23 -5.91
C TYR A 75 3.47 6.05 -7.11
N ASP A 76 3.08 5.66 -8.33
CA ASP A 76 3.50 6.34 -9.55
C ASP A 76 3.05 7.81 -9.57
N VAL A 77 1.79 8.08 -9.19
CA VAL A 77 1.27 9.46 -9.06
C VAL A 77 2.00 10.25 -7.99
N THR A 78 2.39 9.61 -6.89
CA THR A 78 3.13 10.27 -5.81
C THR A 78 4.53 10.65 -6.26
N GLU A 79 5.24 9.75 -6.96
CA GLU A 79 6.56 10.03 -7.54
C GLU A 79 6.46 11.17 -8.55
N GLU A 80 5.52 11.12 -9.50
CA GLU A 80 5.28 12.19 -10.49
C GLU A 80 5.02 13.54 -9.81
N ALA A 81 4.17 13.55 -8.77
CA ALA A 81 3.86 14.76 -8.02
C ALA A 81 5.06 15.34 -7.27
N CYS A 82 6.11 14.54 -7.04
CA CYS A 82 7.32 14.89 -6.32
C CYS A 82 8.57 15.02 -7.20
N GLU A 83 8.44 14.90 -8.52
CA GLU A 83 9.53 15.22 -9.45
C GLU A 83 9.98 16.68 -9.32
N ASP A 84 11.26 16.95 -9.58
CA ASP A 84 11.85 18.28 -9.49
C ASP A 84 11.13 19.28 -10.39
N GLY A 85 10.75 20.43 -9.82
CA GLY A 85 10.02 21.48 -10.53
C GLY A 85 8.49 21.30 -10.53
N SER A 86 7.98 20.23 -9.92
CA SER A 86 6.56 20.06 -9.63
C SER A 86 6.07 21.08 -8.58
N ARG A 87 4.75 21.16 -8.40
CA ARG A 87 4.14 22.05 -7.40
C ARG A 87 4.54 21.69 -5.97
N LEU A 88 4.86 20.42 -5.71
CA LEU A 88 5.18 19.89 -4.38
C LEU A 88 6.69 19.77 -4.13
N ASN A 89 7.51 19.70 -5.18
CA ASN A 89 8.97 19.70 -5.08
C ASN A 89 9.56 20.87 -5.89
N LYS A 90 9.41 22.08 -5.35
CA LYS A 90 9.90 23.32 -5.97
C LYS A 90 11.40 23.56 -5.74
N GLY A 91 12.23 22.52 -5.78
CA GLY A 91 13.67 22.65 -5.59
C GLY A 91 14.04 23.08 -4.17
N SER A 92 14.71 22.17 -3.46
CA SER A 92 15.45 22.53 -2.24
C SER A 92 16.64 23.44 -2.57
#